data_AF-A0AAV6Z808-F1
#
_entry.id   AF-A0AAV6Z808-F1
#
_cell.length_a   1.000
_cell.length_b   1.000
_cell.length_c   1.000
_cell.angle_alpha   90.00
_cell.angle_beta   90.00
_cell.angle_gamma   90.00
#
_symmetry.space_group_name_H-M   'P 1'
#
loop_
_entity.id
_entity.type
_entity.pdbx_description
1 polymer ?
#
loop_
_entity_poly.entity_id
_entity_poly.type
_entity_poly.pdbx_seq_one_letter_code
_entity_poly.pdbx_strand_id
1 'polypeptide(L)'
;MRQVVLVLGLLLAVLGCRAVEVKRPRGVSLSNRSFYEENKPFTCLDGSRTIPYDRVNDDYCDCADGTDEPGTAACSNGKFHCTNPGYKPMYIPSSRVNDGICDCCDTTDEYNSGAHCQNTCREMGRKEREELEKKAEMAREGMLLKQKFIEEARKGREEKQVRLQELAEKRQSVQTQVDALRAEKEAAEQPEKEAKDAHKKAWEERREAETAAMEKKRSQEVFTQLDQDGDGKLSASELLDHSELDSDGDGSLSDKEAQDLLGGSSTVDVSSFQESVWPQIKEKFKLESDTPPAPPIEEGTESHPEIPPEEDEEDDVEEGDEEDDDDDSDDYPPPSKSQVEDQEMPPYDETTQALIDAAEAARNQYEEAEKSLREIDDTMR
;
A
#
# COMPACT_ATOMS: atom_id res chain seq x y z
N MET A 1 69.14 48.52 15.05
CA MET A 1 69.49 48.83 13.64
C MET A 1 68.75 47.95 12.63
N ARG A 2 68.76 46.60 12.72
CA ARG A 2 68.06 45.71 11.76
C ARG A 2 66.55 45.95 11.61
N GLN A 3 65.82 46.21 12.70
CA GLN A 3 64.37 46.51 12.63
C GLN A 3 64.06 47.85 11.96
N VAL A 4 64.90 48.88 12.17
CA VAL A 4 64.73 50.20 11.54
C VAL A 4 64.97 50.11 10.02
N VAL A 5 65.95 49.32 9.58
CA VAL A 5 66.23 49.08 8.16
C VAL A 5 65.10 48.30 7.47
N LEU A 6 64.49 47.33 8.16
CA LEU A 6 63.33 46.57 7.65
C LEU A 6 62.07 47.44 7.50
N VAL A 7 61.79 48.30 8.49
CA VAL A 7 60.64 49.23 8.44
C VAL A 7 60.84 50.31 7.38
N LEU A 8 62.06 50.85 7.24
CA LEU A 8 62.38 51.82 6.18
C LEU A 8 62.32 51.19 4.77
N GLY A 9 62.73 49.93 4.62
CA GLY A 9 62.62 49.17 3.38
C GLY A 9 61.17 48.86 2.99
N LEU A 10 60.31 48.54 3.96
CA LEU A 10 58.87 48.33 3.72
C LEU A 10 58.15 49.64 3.36
N LEU A 11 58.50 50.75 4.01
CA LEU A 11 57.98 52.08 3.67
C LEU A 11 58.40 52.52 2.26
N LEU A 12 59.65 52.26 1.84
CA LEU A 12 60.12 52.54 0.47
C LEU A 12 59.43 51.66 -0.60
N ALA A 13 59.02 50.44 -0.27
CA ALA A 13 58.28 49.55 -1.19
C ALA A 13 56.82 50.01 -1.43
N VAL A 14 56.17 50.60 -0.43
CA VAL A 14 54.79 51.11 -0.55
C VAL A 14 54.72 52.41 -1.36
N LEU A 15 55.81 53.20 -1.41
CA LEU A 15 55.90 54.41 -2.26
C LEU A 15 56.08 54.11 -3.78
N GLY A 16 56.22 52.85 -4.17
CA GLY A 16 56.56 52.43 -5.54
C GLY A 16 55.40 52.02 -6.44
N CYS A 17 54.16 51.88 -5.95
CA CYS A 17 53.01 51.55 -6.80
C CYS A 17 52.53 52.80 -7.56
N ARG A 18 53.28 53.18 -8.58
CA ARG A 18 52.78 54.11 -9.61
C ARG A 18 51.76 53.34 -10.45
N ALA A 19 50.56 53.90 -10.64
CA ALA A 19 49.65 53.41 -11.65
C ALA A 19 50.38 53.45 -13.00
N VAL A 20 50.63 52.29 -13.60
CA VAL A 20 51.22 52.21 -14.94
C VAL A 20 50.09 52.52 -15.90
N GLU A 21 50.01 53.78 -16.31
CA GLU A 21 49.09 54.19 -17.35
C GLU A 21 49.61 53.67 -18.70
N VAL A 22 48.89 52.69 -19.23
CA VAL A 22 49.17 52.09 -20.52
C VAL A 22 48.69 53.04 -21.62
N LYS A 23 49.63 53.76 -22.24
CA LYS A 23 49.36 54.59 -23.42
C LYS A 23 48.72 53.76 -24.53
N ARG A 24 47.58 54.22 -25.02
CA ARG A 24 46.77 53.65 -26.10
C ARG A 24 45.89 54.74 -26.71
N PRO A 25 45.47 54.61 -27.97
CA PRO A 25 44.50 55.54 -28.55
C PRO A 25 43.19 55.55 -27.77
N ARG A 26 42.47 56.67 -27.86
CA ARG A 26 41.15 56.82 -27.25
C ARG A 26 40.20 55.75 -27.79
N GLY A 27 39.34 55.22 -26.92
CA GLY A 27 38.32 54.23 -27.28
C GLY A 27 38.86 52.83 -27.59
N VAL A 28 40.17 52.59 -27.44
CA VAL A 28 40.79 51.25 -27.56
C VAL A 28 40.83 50.57 -26.20
N SER A 29 40.37 49.32 -26.09
CA SER A 29 40.46 48.52 -24.85
C SER A 29 41.89 48.05 -24.55
N LEU A 30 42.17 47.64 -23.30
CA LEU A 30 43.52 47.18 -22.94
C LEU A 30 43.91 45.93 -23.72
N SER A 31 42.94 45.04 -23.99
CA SER A 31 43.12 43.82 -24.78
C SER A 31 43.47 44.12 -26.25
N ASN A 32 42.98 45.24 -26.80
CA ASN A 32 43.19 45.60 -28.20
C ASN A 32 44.41 46.52 -28.42
N ARG A 33 45.10 46.95 -27.36
CA ARG A 33 46.23 47.88 -27.44
C ARG A 33 47.29 47.47 -28.47
N SER A 34 47.64 46.19 -28.52
CA SER A 34 48.71 45.67 -29.38
C SER A 34 48.45 45.86 -30.88
N PHE A 35 47.21 46.09 -31.28
CA PHE A 35 46.87 46.36 -32.68
C PHE A 35 47.13 47.82 -33.10
N TYR A 36 47.32 48.73 -32.13
CA TYR A 36 47.43 50.17 -32.38
C TYR A 36 48.81 50.71 -31.96
N GLU A 37 49.88 50.19 -32.56
CA GLU A 37 51.25 50.64 -32.30
C GLU A 37 51.63 51.87 -33.15
N GLU A 38 51.89 53.02 -32.51
CA GLU A 38 52.19 54.32 -33.17
C GLU A 38 53.34 54.28 -34.19
N ASN A 39 54.28 53.34 -34.04
CA ASN A 39 55.48 53.26 -34.89
C ASN A 39 55.30 52.38 -36.15
N LYS A 40 54.09 51.87 -36.40
CA LYS A 40 53.79 50.96 -37.52
C LYS A 40 52.54 51.45 -38.26
N PRO A 41 52.40 51.15 -39.56
CA PRO A 41 51.13 51.34 -40.23
C PRO A 41 50.05 50.49 -39.56
N PHE A 42 48.83 51.01 -39.51
CA PHE A 42 47.68 50.32 -38.94
C PHE A 42 47.03 49.44 -40.00
N THR A 43 46.81 48.17 -39.68
CA THR A 43 46.01 47.28 -40.51
C THR A 43 44.65 47.12 -39.85
N CYS A 44 43.57 47.39 -40.58
CA CYS A 44 42.21 47.17 -40.10
C CYS A 44 42.07 45.75 -39.53
N LEU A 45 41.31 45.57 -38.46
CA LEU A 45 41.28 44.27 -37.77
C LEU A 45 40.62 43.17 -38.61
N ASP A 46 39.77 43.54 -39.57
CA ASP A 46 39.23 42.66 -40.61
C ASP A 46 40.23 42.29 -41.72
N GLY A 47 41.43 42.89 -41.72
CA GLY A 47 42.48 42.69 -42.71
C GLY A 47 42.19 43.34 -44.07
N SER A 48 41.16 44.19 -44.19
CA SER A 48 40.70 44.76 -45.46
C SER A 48 41.70 45.70 -46.12
N ARG A 49 42.40 46.53 -45.32
CA ARG A 49 43.41 47.48 -45.79
C ARG A 49 44.43 47.82 -44.71
N THR A 50 45.55 48.38 -45.14
CA THR A 50 46.58 48.94 -44.26
C THR A 50 46.72 50.42 -44.57
N ILE A 51 46.56 51.26 -43.55
CA ILE A 51 46.60 52.72 -43.59
C ILE A 51 47.77 53.22 -42.73
N PRO A 52 48.33 54.40 -43.01
CA PRO A 52 49.33 54.98 -42.12
C PRO A 52 48.67 55.41 -40.78
N TYR A 53 49.43 55.35 -39.68
CA TYR A 53 48.89 55.44 -38.32
C TYR A 53 48.23 56.79 -38.00
N ASP A 54 48.64 57.85 -38.70
CA ASP A 54 48.05 59.20 -38.60
C ASP A 54 46.57 59.24 -39.00
N ARG A 55 46.07 58.20 -39.67
CA ARG A 55 44.65 58.02 -40.01
C ARG A 55 43.84 57.28 -38.95
N VAL A 56 44.45 56.93 -37.82
CA VAL A 56 43.71 56.35 -36.69
C VAL A 56 43.15 57.49 -35.84
N ASN A 57 41.83 57.53 -35.68
CA ASN A 57 41.09 58.63 -35.05
C ASN A 57 41.28 59.98 -35.75
N ASP A 58 41.26 59.98 -37.08
CA ASP A 58 41.35 61.20 -37.89
C ASP A 58 39.98 61.79 -38.26
N ASP A 59 38.89 61.24 -37.69
CA ASP A 59 37.50 61.61 -37.94
C ASP A 59 37.03 61.29 -39.37
N TYR A 60 37.70 60.34 -40.04
CA TYR A 60 37.32 59.79 -41.34
C TYR A 60 37.30 58.26 -41.32
N CYS A 61 36.24 57.66 -41.85
CA CYS A 61 36.10 56.20 -41.85
C CYS A 61 36.79 55.56 -43.06
N ASP A 62 38.03 55.11 -42.88
CA ASP A 62 38.82 54.34 -43.83
C ASP A 62 38.57 52.82 -43.75
N CYS A 63 38.41 52.22 -42.57
CA CYS A 63 38.20 50.77 -42.45
C CYS A 63 36.71 50.39 -42.59
N ALA A 64 36.43 49.30 -43.30
CA ALA A 64 35.06 48.80 -43.45
C ALA A 64 34.47 48.27 -42.12
N ASP A 65 35.32 47.79 -41.21
CA ASP A 65 34.97 47.35 -39.87
C ASP A 65 34.96 48.49 -38.82
N GLY A 66 35.33 49.71 -39.22
CA GLY A 66 35.40 50.89 -38.37
C GLY A 66 36.48 50.87 -37.29
N THR A 67 37.51 50.03 -37.44
CA THR A 67 38.56 49.85 -36.43
C THR A 67 39.65 50.91 -36.46
N ASP A 68 39.72 51.71 -37.51
CA ASP A 68 40.54 52.92 -37.57
C ASP A 68 40.02 54.06 -36.67
N GLU A 69 38.71 54.08 -36.40
CA GLU A 69 38.03 55.14 -35.64
C GLU A 69 37.46 54.67 -34.27
N PRO A 70 38.29 54.07 -33.38
CA PRO A 70 37.81 53.60 -32.07
C PRO A 70 37.43 54.74 -31.11
N GLY A 71 37.94 55.94 -31.33
CA GLY A 71 37.85 57.12 -30.46
C GLY A 71 37.01 58.27 -31.01
N THR A 72 36.38 58.12 -32.17
CA THR A 72 35.56 59.13 -32.85
C THR A 72 34.19 58.54 -33.26
N ALA A 73 33.34 59.39 -33.83
CA ALA A 73 32.02 59.01 -34.36
C ALA A 73 32.00 58.76 -35.88
N ALA A 74 33.16 58.78 -36.55
CA ALA A 74 33.24 58.79 -38.00
C ALA A 74 32.74 57.49 -38.67
N CYS A 75 32.89 56.35 -38.01
CA CYS A 75 32.39 55.06 -38.50
C CYS A 75 31.06 54.66 -37.87
N SER A 76 30.05 54.35 -38.71
CA SER A 76 28.69 54.00 -38.26
C SER A 76 28.59 52.66 -37.52
N ASN A 77 29.51 51.74 -37.78
CA ASN A 77 29.63 50.43 -37.13
C ASN A 77 30.75 50.38 -36.06
N GLY A 78 31.38 51.53 -35.77
CA GLY A 78 32.45 51.63 -34.79
C GLY A 78 31.96 51.41 -33.36
N LYS A 79 32.90 51.06 -32.47
CA LYS A 79 32.66 50.87 -31.04
C LYS A 79 33.69 51.60 -30.22
N PHE A 80 33.22 52.42 -29.29
CA PHE A 80 34.06 53.16 -28.36
C PHE A 80 34.15 52.44 -27.02
N HIS A 81 35.36 52.23 -26.50
CA HIS A 81 35.59 51.61 -25.21
C HIS A 81 35.70 52.64 -24.07
N CYS A 82 34.68 52.70 -23.21
CA CYS A 82 34.76 53.38 -21.93
C CYS A 82 35.65 52.57 -20.97
N THR A 83 36.67 53.20 -20.40
CA THR A 83 37.58 52.50 -19.46
C THR A 83 36.95 52.36 -18.08
N ASN A 84 36.14 53.34 -17.69
CA ASN A 84 35.37 53.37 -16.45
C ASN A 84 36.22 53.03 -15.21
N PRO A 85 37.35 53.71 -14.96
CA PRO A 85 38.24 53.38 -13.85
C PRO A 85 37.51 53.44 -12.50
N GLY A 86 37.58 52.34 -11.75
CA GLY A 86 36.83 52.17 -10.49
C GLY A 86 35.45 51.53 -10.67
N TYR A 87 35.05 51.26 -11.91
CA TYR A 87 33.85 50.53 -12.30
C TYR A 87 34.13 49.49 -13.41
N LYS A 88 33.07 48.93 -14.03
CA LYS A 88 33.20 47.97 -15.13
C LYS A 88 33.40 48.68 -16.47
N PRO A 89 34.39 48.26 -17.29
CA PRO A 89 34.56 48.77 -18.64
C PRO A 89 33.35 48.38 -19.50
N MET A 90 33.03 49.21 -20.48
CA MET A 90 31.91 48.96 -21.38
C MET A 90 32.20 49.52 -22.77
N TYR A 91 31.48 49.00 -23.77
CA TYR A 91 31.51 49.53 -25.12
C TYR A 91 30.21 50.27 -25.41
N ILE A 92 30.34 51.41 -26.09
CA ILE A 92 29.22 52.17 -26.63
C ILE A 92 29.35 52.26 -28.15
N PRO A 93 28.25 52.47 -28.89
CA PRO A 93 28.32 52.73 -30.33
C PRO A 93 29.11 54.01 -30.62
N SER A 94 29.91 54.05 -31.69
CA SER A 94 30.66 55.25 -32.09
C SER A 94 29.75 56.47 -32.33
N SER A 95 28.48 56.26 -32.70
CA SER A 95 27.50 57.34 -32.85
C SER A 95 27.23 58.15 -31.57
N ARG A 96 27.63 57.64 -30.40
CA ARG A 96 27.47 58.29 -29.10
C ARG A 96 28.75 58.99 -28.62
N VAL A 97 29.74 59.11 -29.48
CA VAL A 97 30.97 59.83 -29.17
C VAL A 97 30.78 61.28 -29.58
N ASN A 98 30.87 62.20 -28.62
CA ASN A 98 30.63 63.63 -28.80
C ASN A 98 29.22 63.99 -29.31
N ASP A 99 28.19 63.23 -28.93
CA ASP A 99 26.80 63.50 -29.32
C ASP A 99 26.07 64.46 -28.36
N GLY A 100 26.75 64.88 -27.29
CA GLY A 100 26.24 65.75 -26.23
C GLY A 100 25.63 65.01 -25.05
N ILE A 101 25.62 63.67 -25.05
CA ILE A 101 25.05 62.81 -24.01
C ILE A 101 26.18 62.07 -23.29
N CYS A 102 26.13 62.06 -21.95
CA CYS A 102 27.14 61.36 -21.15
C CYS A 102 26.77 59.87 -20.97
N ASP A 103 27.27 59.00 -21.85
CA ASP A 103 27.07 57.54 -21.80
C ASP A 103 28.11 56.84 -20.92
N CYS A 104 29.39 57.21 -21.04
CA CYS A 104 30.45 56.64 -20.22
C CYS A 104 30.44 57.28 -18.82
N CYS A 105 30.52 56.47 -17.76
CA CYS A 105 30.63 57.01 -16.40
C CYS A 105 31.91 57.80 -16.15
N ASP A 106 32.94 57.56 -16.98
CA ASP A 106 34.23 58.23 -16.91
C ASP A 106 34.32 59.46 -17.80
N THR A 107 33.23 59.78 -18.52
CA THR A 107 33.07 60.94 -19.39
C THR A 107 34.04 60.98 -20.57
N THR A 108 34.59 59.82 -20.97
CA THR A 108 35.63 59.77 -22.00
C THR A 108 35.09 59.85 -23.43
N ASP A 109 33.80 59.61 -23.59
CA ASP A 109 32.97 59.76 -24.79
C ASP A 109 32.76 61.22 -25.19
N GLU A 110 32.48 62.11 -24.23
CA GLU A 110 32.16 63.52 -24.46
C GLU A 110 33.38 64.43 -24.25
N TYR A 111 34.40 64.28 -25.10
CA TYR A 111 35.66 65.03 -24.97
C TYR A 111 35.71 66.33 -25.77
N ASN A 112 34.83 66.51 -26.77
CA ASN A 112 34.81 67.66 -27.67
C ASN A 112 33.40 68.14 -28.06
N SER A 113 32.34 67.68 -27.40
CA SER A 113 30.95 68.10 -27.68
C SER A 113 30.53 69.40 -26.98
N GLY A 114 31.28 69.84 -25.95
CA GLY A 114 30.88 70.94 -25.08
C GLY A 114 29.90 70.56 -23.97
N ALA A 115 29.52 69.28 -23.86
CA ALA A 115 28.73 68.77 -22.74
C ALA A 115 29.54 68.78 -21.42
N HIS A 116 28.87 69.09 -20.31
CA HIS A 116 29.49 69.07 -18.98
C HIS A 116 29.13 67.77 -18.24
N CYS A 117 29.91 66.71 -18.49
CA CYS A 117 29.74 65.42 -17.85
C CYS A 117 30.47 65.32 -16.50
N GLN A 118 29.93 64.51 -15.57
CA GLN A 118 30.54 64.24 -14.27
C GLN A 118 30.99 62.78 -14.16
N ASN A 119 32.20 62.55 -13.63
CA ASN A 119 32.71 61.20 -13.45
C ASN A 119 32.07 60.51 -12.23
N THR A 120 31.23 59.50 -12.47
CA THR A 120 30.46 58.78 -11.43
C THR A 120 30.92 57.34 -11.21
N CYS A 121 31.98 56.88 -11.90
CA CYS A 121 32.42 55.49 -11.87
C CYS A 121 32.75 54.98 -10.46
N ARG A 122 33.45 55.78 -9.65
CA ARG A 122 33.87 55.36 -8.30
C ARG A 122 32.69 55.13 -7.36
N GLU A 123 31.64 55.94 -7.49
CA GLU A 123 30.42 55.81 -6.70
C GLU A 123 29.63 54.58 -7.13
N MET A 124 29.39 54.43 -8.44
CA MET A 124 28.69 53.26 -8.98
C MET A 124 29.41 51.95 -8.65
N GLY A 125 30.73 51.92 -8.79
CA GLY A 125 31.52 50.74 -8.42
C GLY A 125 31.54 50.45 -6.93
N ARG A 126 31.46 51.48 -6.07
CA ARG A 126 31.32 51.26 -4.62
C ARG A 126 29.98 50.60 -4.32
N LYS A 127 28.89 51.16 -4.85
CA LYS A 127 27.53 50.65 -4.65
C LYS A 127 27.38 49.21 -5.12
N GLU A 128 27.86 48.88 -6.34
CA GLU A 128 27.77 47.51 -6.87
C GLU A 128 28.59 46.52 -6.03
N ARG A 129 29.77 46.91 -5.52
CA ARG A 129 30.56 46.05 -4.61
C ARG A 129 29.86 45.80 -3.28
N GLU A 130 29.27 46.83 -2.66
CA GLU A 130 28.50 46.70 -1.42
C GLU A 130 27.28 45.78 -1.61
N GLU A 131 26.58 45.90 -2.74
CA GLU A 131 25.45 45.01 -3.07
C GLU A 131 25.90 43.56 -3.30
N LEU A 132 27.01 43.33 -4.00
CA LEU A 132 27.57 42.00 -4.21
C LEU A 132 28.06 41.37 -2.90
N GLU A 133 28.65 42.15 -2.00
CA GLU A 133 29.10 41.68 -0.69
C GLU A 133 27.92 41.21 0.16
N LYS A 134 26.83 41.99 0.23
CA LYS A 134 25.58 41.59 0.90
C LYS A 134 25.02 40.30 0.32
N LYS A 135 24.99 40.17 -1.02
CA LYS A 135 24.54 38.94 -1.68
C LYS A 135 25.45 37.75 -1.37
N ALA A 136 26.76 37.96 -1.31
CA ALA A 136 27.72 36.93 -0.97
C ALA A 136 27.59 36.47 0.49
N GLU A 137 27.30 37.39 1.42
CA GLU A 137 27.03 37.07 2.82
C GLU A 137 25.76 36.24 2.97
N MET A 138 24.64 36.67 2.39
CA MET A 138 23.39 35.90 2.39
C MET A 138 23.58 34.51 1.77
N ALA A 139 24.34 34.41 0.68
CA ALA A 139 24.66 33.13 0.04
C ALA A 139 25.52 32.23 0.94
N ARG A 140 26.49 32.79 1.69
CA ARG A 140 27.30 32.05 2.65
C ARG A 140 26.45 31.50 3.79
N GLU A 141 25.58 32.32 4.37
CA GLU A 141 24.65 31.89 5.43
C GLU A 141 23.72 30.79 4.95
N GLY A 142 23.12 30.95 3.75
CA GLY A 142 22.28 29.93 3.13
C GLY A 142 23.03 28.63 2.85
N MET A 143 24.31 28.71 2.46
CA MET A 143 25.15 27.53 2.23
C MET A 143 25.44 26.76 3.52
N LEU A 144 25.69 27.47 4.64
CA LEU A 144 25.90 26.84 5.94
C LEU A 144 24.64 26.08 6.41
N LEU A 145 23.46 26.69 6.23
CA LEU A 145 22.20 26.03 6.58
C LEU A 145 21.94 24.81 5.69
N LYS A 146 22.18 24.92 4.38
CA LYS A 146 22.09 23.80 3.44
C LYS A 146 23.00 22.63 3.85
N GLN A 147 24.23 22.91 4.28
CA GLN A 147 25.16 21.86 4.74
C GLN A 147 24.61 21.13 5.98
N LYS A 148 24.03 21.86 6.94
CA LYS A 148 23.39 21.25 8.12
C LYS A 148 22.24 20.32 7.73
N PHE A 149 21.36 20.77 6.84
CA PHE A 149 20.24 19.94 6.38
C PHE A 149 20.70 18.71 5.59
N ILE A 150 21.79 18.80 4.81
CA ILE A 150 22.37 17.63 4.14
C ILE A 150 22.89 16.62 5.17
N GLU A 151 23.57 17.08 6.22
CA GLU A 151 24.07 16.20 7.27
C GLU A 151 22.95 15.53 8.06
N GLU A 152 21.92 16.30 8.45
CA GLU A 152 20.75 15.78 9.16
C GLU A 152 19.97 14.77 8.31
N ALA A 153 19.75 15.08 7.04
CA ALA A 153 19.11 14.16 6.10
C ALA A 153 19.94 12.88 5.91
N ARG A 154 21.28 12.99 5.87
CA ARG A 154 22.16 11.81 5.79
C ARG A 154 22.02 10.95 7.04
N LYS A 155 22.11 11.53 8.23
CA LYS A 155 21.95 10.81 9.51
C LYS A 155 20.58 10.14 9.60
N GLY A 156 19.50 10.86 9.30
CA GLY A 156 18.15 10.31 9.31
C GLY A 156 17.95 9.17 8.31
N ARG A 157 18.65 9.18 7.16
CA ARG A 157 18.64 8.05 6.22
C ARG A 157 19.43 6.86 6.75
N GLU A 158 20.60 7.08 7.33
CA GLU A 158 21.43 6.04 7.95
C GLU A 158 20.67 5.36 9.10
N GLU A 159 20.04 6.13 9.99
CA GLU A 159 19.22 5.61 11.09
C GLU A 159 18.04 4.77 10.60
N LYS A 160 17.30 5.25 9.59
CA LYS A 160 16.22 4.47 8.97
C LYS A 160 16.73 3.21 8.30
N GLN A 161 17.89 3.24 7.64
CA GLN A 161 18.49 2.09 7.00
C GLN A 161 18.87 1.01 8.04
N VAL A 162 19.46 1.40 9.16
CA VAL A 162 19.78 0.49 10.26
C VAL A 162 18.50 -0.11 10.85
N ARG A 163 17.49 0.73 11.15
CA ARG A 163 16.19 0.24 11.65
C ARG A 163 15.51 -0.74 10.69
N LEU A 164 15.60 -0.50 9.38
CA LEU A 164 15.07 -1.42 8.38
C LEU A 164 15.83 -2.75 8.35
N GLN A 165 17.15 -2.73 8.54
CA GLN A 165 17.95 -3.96 8.65
C GLN A 165 17.56 -4.76 9.89
N GLU A 166 17.43 -4.11 11.05
CA GLU A 166 16.97 -4.75 12.28
C GLU A 166 15.56 -5.35 12.14
N LEU A 167 14.63 -4.63 11.50
CA LEU A 167 13.29 -5.14 11.22
C LEU A 167 13.30 -6.29 10.23
N ALA A 168 14.15 -6.25 9.20
CA ALA A 168 14.30 -7.34 8.24
C ALA A 168 14.84 -8.62 8.89
N GLU A 169 15.82 -8.50 9.80
CA GLU A 169 16.34 -9.63 10.57
C GLU A 169 15.28 -10.21 11.51
N LYS A 170 14.52 -9.35 12.21
CA LYS A 170 13.39 -9.78 13.04
C LYS A 170 12.31 -10.47 12.23
N ARG A 171 11.93 -9.90 11.09
CA ARG A 171 10.97 -10.50 10.15
C ARG A 171 11.43 -11.88 9.70
N GLN A 172 12.70 -12.04 9.32
CA GLN A 172 13.23 -13.34 8.92
C GLN A 172 13.19 -14.36 10.06
N SER A 173 13.52 -13.94 11.28
CA SER A 173 13.45 -14.81 12.46
C SER A 173 12.02 -15.25 12.77
N VAL A 174 11.06 -14.32 12.74
CA VAL A 174 9.64 -14.62 12.98
C VAL A 174 9.06 -15.45 11.85
N GLN A 175 9.39 -15.17 10.59
CA GLN A 175 8.99 -15.99 9.45
C GLN A 175 9.43 -17.45 9.62
N THR A 176 10.67 -17.67 10.06
CA THR A 176 11.18 -19.02 10.32
C THR A 176 10.39 -19.72 11.43
N GLN A 177 9.94 -18.98 12.46
CA GLN A 177 9.08 -19.51 13.52
C GLN A 177 7.68 -19.83 13.00
N VAL A 178 7.07 -18.95 12.18
CA VAL A 178 5.77 -19.18 11.54
C VAL A 178 5.82 -20.43 10.67
N ASP A 179 6.86 -20.60 9.86
CA ASP A 179 7.01 -21.77 9.00
C ASP A 179 7.16 -23.07 9.83
N ALA A 180 7.89 -23.02 10.95
CA ALA A 180 8.02 -24.15 11.87
C ALA A 180 6.70 -24.48 12.58
N LEU A 181 5.99 -23.47 13.09
CA LEU A 181 4.70 -23.63 13.76
C LEU A 181 3.60 -24.07 12.78
N ARG A 182 3.68 -23.70 11.50
CA ARG A 182 2.78 -24.24 10.47
C ARG A 182 2.94 -25.75 10.34
N ALA A 183 4.19 -26.23 10.27
CA ALA A 183 4.47 -27.66 10.19
C ALA A 183 4.02 -28.41 11.46
N GLU A 184 4.19 -27.81 12.64
CA GLU A 184 3.72 -28.37 13.91
C GLU A 184 2.19 -28.41 13.99
N LYS A 185 1.50 -27.33 13.56
CA LYS A 185 0.05 -27.28 13.42
C LYS A 185 -0.45 -28.39 12.51
N GLU A 186 0.08 -28.51 11.30
CA GLU A 186 -0.33 -29.56 10.35
C GLU A 186 -0.09 -30.97 10.92
N ALA A 187 1.03 -31.17 11.63
CA ALA A 187 1.35 -32.44 12.28
C ALA A 187 0.41 -32.78 13.46
N ALA A 188 -0.13 -31.78 14.15
CA ALA A 188 -1.08 -31.95 15.27
C ALA A 188 -2.54 -32.09 14.78
N GLU A 189 -2.93 -31.41 13.70
CA GLU A 189 -4.28 -31.48 13.13
C GLU A 189 -4.57 -32.82 12.44
N GLN A 190 -3.55 -33.47 11.88
CA GLN A 190 -3.71 -34.77 11.23
C GLN A 190 -4.24 -35.86 12.19
N PRO A 191 -3.62 -36.14 13.35
CA PRO A 191 -4.14 -37.13 14.30
C PRO A 191 -5.44 -36.66 14.98
N GLU A 192 -5.65 -35.36 15.19
CA GLU A 192 -6.93 -34.82 15.66
C GLU A 192 -8.07 -35.22 14.71
N LYS A 193 -7.88 -34.96 13.41
CA LYS A 193 -8.87 -35.26 12.37
C LYS A 193 -9.14 -36.77 12.29
N GLU A 194 -8.10 -37.59 12.28
CA GLU A 194 -8.24 -39.05 12.25
C GLU A 194 -8.99 -39.57 13.48
N ALA A 195 -8.73 -39.03 14.67
CA ALA A 195 -9.41 -39.42 15.90
C ALA A 195 -10.88 -38.96 15.91
N LYS A 196 -11.18 -37.74 15.47
CA LYS A 196 -12.56 -37.24 15.32
C LYS A 196 -13.37 -38.05 14.31
N ASP A 197 -12.78 -38.36 13.16
CA ASP A 197 -13.42 -39.15 12.11
C ASP A 197 -13.66 -40.60 12.59
N ALA A 198 -12.70 -41.20 13.31
CA ALA A 198 -12.85 -42.52 13.91
C ALA A 198 -13.95 -42.56 14.99
N HIS A 199 -14.00 -41.54 15.85
CA HIS A 199 -15.04 -41.43 16.88
C HIS A 199 -16.43 -41.24 16.28
N LYS A 200 -16.56 -40.34 15.31
CA LYS A 200 -17.82 -40.12 14.56
C LYS A 200 -18.29 -41.40 13.88
N LYS A 201 -17.40 -42.09 13.18
CA LYS A 201 -17.72 -43.36 12.52
C LYS A 201 -18.14 -44.43 13.52
N ALA A 202 -17.44 -44.56 14.65
CA ALA A 202 -17.80 -45.51 15.70
C ALA A 202 -19.16 -45.19 16.35
N TRP A 203 -19.51 -43.91 16.46
CA TRP A 203 -20.82 -43.48 16.94
C TRP A 203 -21.93 -43.76 15.92
N GLU A 204 -21.70 -43.49 14.63
CA GLU A 204 -22.65 -43.83 13.55
C GLU A 204 -22.89 -45.34 13.48
N GLU A 205 -21.84 -46.16 13.49
CA GLU A 205 -21.95 -47.63 13.52
C GLU A 205 -22.70 -48.13 14.78
N ARG A 206 -22.47 -47.49 15.94
CA ARG A 206 -23.21 -47.82 17.17
C ARG A 206 -24.68 -47.46 17.05
N ARG A 207 -24.99 -46.26 16.55
CA ARG A 207 -26.36 -45.82 16.31
C ARG A 207 -27.08 -46.75 15.35
N GLU A 208 -26.44 -47.12 14.24
CA GLU A 208 -27.00 -48.06 13.27
C GLU A 208 -27.22 -49.44 13.89
N ALA A 209 -26.29 -49.93 14.72
CA ALA A 209 -26.45 -51.19 15.43
C ALA A 209 -27.57 -51.14 16.48
N GLU A 210 -27.70 -50.03 17.22
CA GLU A 210 -28.76 -49.80 18.21
C GLU A 210 -30.12 -49.66 17.54
N THR A 211 -30.25 -48.89 16.46
CA THR A 211 -31.51 -48.80 15.70
C THR A 211 -31.88 -50.12 15.06
N ALA A 212 -30.94 -50.85 14.48
CA ALA A 212 -31.19 -52.20 13.95
C ALA A 212 -31.59 -53.19 15.05
N ALA A 213 -31.00 -53.10 16.24
CA ALA A 213 -31.37 -53.93 17.38
C ALA A 213 -32.75 -53.57 17.93
N MET A 214 -33.08 -52.28 18.04
CA MET A 214 -34.41 -51.81 18.43
C MET A 214 -35.46 -52.22 17.40
N GLU A 215 -35.17 -52.10 16.10
CA GLU A 215 -36.06 -52.51 15.02
C GLU A 215 -36.26 -54.03 15.00
N LYS A 216 -35.20 -54.81 15.27
CA LYS A 216 -35.30 -56.26 15.44
C LYS A 216 -36.13 -56.66 16.66
N LYS A 217 -36.01 -55.92 17.76
CA LYS A 217 -36.82 -56.16 18.97
C LYS A 217 -38.29 -55.80 18.70
N ARG A 218 -38.55 -54.64 18.11
CA ARG A 218 -39.90 -54.16 17.77
C ARG A 218 -40.59 -55.10 16.79
N SER A 219 -39.90 -55.52 15.74
CA SER A 219 -40.43 -56.52 14.79
C SER A 219 -40.76 -57.86 15.46
N GLN A 220 -39.94 -58.31 16.42
CA GLN A 220 -40.20 -59.55 17.17
C GLN A 220 -41.39 -59.41 18.13
N GLU A 221 -41.54 -58.27 18.78
CA GLU A 221 -42.70 -57.96 19.64
C GLU A 221 -44.00 -57.90 18.82
N VAL A 222 -43.98 -57.25 17.66
CA VAL A 222 -45.14 -57.19 16.76
C VAL A 222 -45.47 -58.57 16.20
N PHE A 223 -44.46 -59.35 15.79
CA PHE A 223 -44.68 -60.74 15.36
C PHE A 223 -45.39 -61.56 16.44
N THR A 224 -44.96 -61.43 17.71
CA THR A 224 -45.56 -62.16 18.84
C THR A 224 -47.00 -61.72 19.13
N GLN A 225 -47.38 -60.49 18.80
CA GLN A 225 -48.76 -60.02 18.94
C GLN A 225 -49.66 -60.48 17.79
N LEU A 226 -49.12 -60.57 16.58
CA LEU A 226 -49.84 -61.02 15.40
C LEU A 226 -49.99 -62.55 15.37
N ASP A 227 -49.08 -63.31 15.97
CA ASP A 227 -49.10 -64.78 16.09
C ASP A 227 -50.04 -65.19 17.24
N GLN A 228 -51.35 -65.17 16.95
CA GLN A 228 -52.39 -65.41 17.96
C GLN A 228 -52.50 -66.89 18.35
N ASP A 229 -52.15 -67.81 17.45
CA ASP A 229 -52.21 -69.24 17.71
C ASP A 229 -50.90 -69.83 18.27
N GLY A 230 -49.81 -69.05 18.24
CA GLY A 230 -48.51 -69.33 18.84
C GLY A 230 -47.74 -70.43 18.12
N ASP A 231 -48.04 -70.68 16.84
CA ASP A 231 -47.39 -71.72 16.03
C ASP A 231 -46.02 -71.28 15.48
N GLY A 232 -45.65 -70.01 15.68
CA GLY A 232 -44.39 -69.42 15.24
C GLY A 232 -44.39 -69.04 13.75
N LYS A 233 -45.57 -68.94 13.11
CA LYS A 233 -45.77 -68.54 11.72
C LYS A 233 -46.97 -67.58 11.64
N LEU A 234 -46.85 -66.53 10.84
CA LEU A 234 -47.98 -65.64 10.55
C LEU A 234 -48.71 -66.09 9.31
N SER A 235 -49.99 -66.37 9.46
CA SER A 235 -50.92 -66.72 8.38
C SER A 235 -51.74 -65.50 7.94
N ALA A 236 -52.22 -65.51 6.70
CA ALA A 236 -53.07 -64.42 6.18
C ALA A 236 -54.34 -64.21 7.02
N SER A 237 -54.85 -65.28 7.66
CA SER A 237 -56.01 -65.25 8.54
C SER A 237 -55.81 -64.44 9.83
N GLU A 238 -54.59 -64.41 10.37
CA GLU A 238 -54.29 -63.71 11.63
C GLU A 238 -54.10 -62.20 11.43
N LEU A 239 -53.73 -61.79 10.22
CA LEU A 239 -53.62 -60.38 9.87
C LEU A 239 -54.98 -59.70 9.67
N LEU A 240 -56.03 -60.46 9.32
CA LEU A 240 -57.39 -59.93 9.07
C LEU A 240 -58.01 -59.23 10.28
N ASP A 241 -57.60 -59.61 11.50
CA ASP A 241 -58.11 -59.03 12.74
C ASP A 241 -57.46 -57.67 13.07
N HIS A 242 -56.43 -57.26 12.32
CA HIS A 242 -55.70 -56.01 12.51
C HIS A 242 -56.03 -55.01 11.41
N SER A 243 -57.15 -54.30 11.59
CA SER A 243 -57.62 -53.22 10.70
C SER A 243 -56.61 -52.08 10.50
N GLU A 244 -55.61 -51.96 11.37
CA GLU A 244 -54.52 -50.98 11.29
C GLU A 244 -53.52 -51.26 10.15
N LEU A 245 -53.53 -52.48 9.59
CA LEU A 245 -52.66 -52.90 8.50
C LEU A 245 -53.26 -52.66 7.11
N ASP A 246 -54.43 -52.03 7.05
CA ASP A 246 -55.13 -51.65 5.84
C ASP A 246 -54.22 -50.88 4.87
N SER A 247 -54.14 -51.40 3.64
CA SER A 247 -53.25 -50.89 2.61
C SER A 247 -53.90 -49.88 1.70
N ASP A 248 -55.21 -49.95 1.47
CA ASP A 248 -55.96 -49.06 0.58
C ASP A 248 -56.82 -48.02 1.32
N GLY A 249 -56.92 -48.14 2.65
CA GLY A 249 -57.57 -47.18 3.53
C GLY A 249 -59.10 -47.27 3.48
N ASP A 250 -59.66 -48.38 3.01
CA ASP A 250 -61.10 -48.62 2.93
C ASP A 250 -61.75 -48.95 4.29
N GLY A 251 -60.93 -49.15 5.33
CA GLY A 251 -61.33 -49.47 6.69
C GLY A 251 -61.38 -50.96 7.01
N SER A 252 -60.93 -51.84 6.11
CA SER A 252 -60.89 -53.29 6.31
C SER A 252 -59.71 -53.97 5.60
N LEU A 253 -59.06 -54.94 6.25
CA LEU A 253 -58.02 -55.74 5.59
C LEU A 253 -58.66 -56.92 4.85
N SER A 254 -58.55 -56.98 3.53
CA SER A 254 -59.05 -58.11 2.73
C SER A 254 -58.04 -59.28 2.65
N ASP A 255 -58.51 -60.51 2.41
CA ASP A 255 -57.65 -61.72 2.27
C ASP A 255 -56.53 -61.54 1.25
N LYS A 256 -56.81 -60.80 0.17
CA LYS A 256 -55.85 -60.55 -0.90
C LYS A 256 -54.76 -59.58 -0.44
N GLU A 257 -55.12 -58.58 0.36
CA GLU A 257 -54.16 -57.62 0.91
C GLU A 257 -53.31 -58.24 2.01
N ALA A 258 -53.90 -59.08 2.87
CA ALA A 258 -53.14 -59.87 3.85
C ALA A 258 -52.14 -60.81 3.16
N GLN A 259 -52.53 -61.42 2.04
CA GLN A 259 -51.65 -62.29 1.27
C GLN A 259 -50.56 -61.52 0.49
N ASP A 260 -50.87 -60.32 -0.01
CA ASP A 260 -49.91 -59.45 -0.67
C ASP A 260 -48.88 -58.88 0.34
N LEU A 261 -49.30 -58.55 1.56
CA LEU A 261 -48.41 -58.14 2.67
C LEU A 261 -47.43 -59.25 3.08
N LEU A 262 -47.84 -60.53 2.99
CA LEU A 262 -46.99 -61.71 3.23
C LEU A 262 -46.16 -62.12 1.99
N GLY A 263 -46.07 -61.26 0.97
CA GLY A 263 -45.29 -61.51 -0.25
C GLY A 263 -45.84 -62.65 -1.11
N GLY A 264 -47.13 -62.96 -1.03
CA GLY A 264 -47.79 -64.03 -1.78
C GLY A 264 -47.65 -65.43 -1.17
N SER A 265 -47.00 -65.56 0.00
CA SER A 265 -46.87 -66.82 0.72
C SER A 265 -48.03 -67.03 1.71
N SER A 266 -48.44 -68.28 1.94
CA SER A 266 -49.57 -68.61 2.82
C SER A 266 -49.25 -68.50 4.32
N THR A 267 -47.97 -68.61 4.67
CA THR A 267 -47.45 -68.51 6.04
C THR A 267 -46.02 -67.98 6.00
N VAL A 268 -45.67 -67.04 6.87
CA VAL A 268 -44.34 -66.43 6.96
C VAL A 268 -43.74 -66.70 8.34
N ASP A 269 -42.47 -67.12 8.41
CA ASP A 269 -41.78 -67.33 9.68
C ASP A 269 -41.14 -66.02 10.20
N VAL A 270 -40.68 -66.03 11.46
CA VAL A 270 -40.10 -64.85 12.14
C VAL A 270 -39.00 -64.16 11.30
N SER A 271 -38.12 -64.93 10.67
CA SER A 271 -37.01 -64.37 9.88
C SER A 271 -37.51 -63.70 8.60
N SER A 272 -38.41 -64.37 7.88
CA SER A 272 -39.00 -63.85 6.64
C SER A 272 -39.89 -62.63 6.92
N PHE A 273 -40.57 -62.60 8.07
CA PHE A 273 -41.35 -61.45 8.52
C PHE A 273 -40.47 -60.23 8.78
N GLN A 274 -39.36 -60.38 9.50
CA GLN A 274 -38.43 -59.28 9.81
C GLN A 274 -37.82 -58.65 8.56
N GLU A 275 -37.51 -59.45 7.53
CA GLU A 275 -36.83 -58.96 6.32
C GLU A 275 -37.79 -58.40 5.26
N SER A 276 -38.99 -58.97 5.10
CA SER A 276 -39.86 -58.67 3.95
C SER A 276 -41.19 -58.01 4.30
N VAL A 277 -41.80 -58.38 5.43
CA VAL A 277 -43.12 -57.91 5.84
C VAL A 277 -43.01 -56.68 6.75
N TRP A 278 -42.13 -56.74 7.74
CA TRP A 278 -41.89 -55.69 8.73
C TRP A 278 -41.59 -54.31 8.12
N PRO A 279 -40.73 -54.16 7.08
CA PRO A 279 -40.49 -52.85 6.47
C PRO A 279 -41.74 -52.18 5.88
N GLN A 280 -42.74 -52.96 5.48
CA GLN A 280 -43.98 -52.46 4.86
C GLN A 280 -45.03 -52.05 5.91
N ILE A 281 -45.00 -52.68 7.08
CA ILE A 281 -46.01 -52.50 8.13
C ILE A 281 -45.54 -51.68 9.33
N LYS A 282 -44.21 -51.51 9.53
CA LYS A 282 -43.63 -50.87 10.73
C LYS A 282 -44.08 -49.43 11.00
N GLU A 283 -44.42 -48.67 9.96
CA GLU A 283 -44.94 -47.30 10.10
C GLU A 283 -46.44 -47.27 10.40
N LYS A 284 -47.17 -48.30 9.97
CA LYS A 284 -48.62 -48.43 10.15
C LYS A 284 -48.98 -49.07 11.49
N PHE A 285 -48.13 -49.96 11.98
CA PHE A 285 -48.33 -50.70 13.22
C PHE A 285 -47.73 -49.96 14.42
N LYS A 286 -48.58 -49.20 15.14
CA LYS A 286 -48.22 -48.50 16.38
C LYS A 286 -48.53 -49.38 17.59
N LEU A 287 -47.53 -49.66 18.42
CA LEU A 287 -47.72 -50.39 19.68
C LEU A 287 -48.31 -49.43 20.73
N GLU A 288 -49.20 -49.91 21.61
CA GLU A 288 -49.75 -49.14 22.74
C GLU A 288 -48.65 -48.56 23.68
N SER A 289 -47.43 -49.10 23.62
CA SER A 289 -46.25 -48.63 24.36
C SER A 289 -45.51 -47.42 23.76
N ASP A 290 -45.93 -46.91 22.58
CA ASP A 290 -45.35 -45.70 21.98
C ASP A 290 -45.98 -44.39 22.52
N THR A 291 -46.69 -44.44 23.64
CA THR A 291 -47.25 -43.25 24.30
C THR A 291 -46.25 -42.70 25.33
N PRO A 292 -45.68 -41.49 25.15
CA PRO A 292 -44.85 -40.88 26.18
C PRO A 292 -45.66 -40.67 27.48
N PRO A 293 -45.08 -40.84 28.68
CA PRO A 293 -45.74 -40.40 29.90
C PRO A 293 -45.96 -38.88 29.80
N ALA A 294 -47.22 -38.46 29.92
CA ALA A 294 -47.62 -37.06 29.82
C ALA A 294 -46.84 -36.19 30.83
N PRO A 295 -46.29 -35.03 30.41
CA PRO A 295 -45.70 -34.09 31.34
C PRO A 295 -46.78 -33.51 32.29
N PRO A 296 -46.47 -33.23 33.56
CA PRO A 296 -47.42 -32.58 34.46
C PRO A 296 -47.66 -31.13 34.02
N ILE A 297 -48.93 -30.75 33.92
CA ILE A 297 -49.40 -29.39 33.71
C ILE A 297 -49.42 -28.69 35.08
N GLU A 298 -48.66 -27.61 35.26
CA GLU A 298 -48.93 -26.60 36.30
C GLU A 298 -49.18 -25.23 35.66
N GLU A 299 -50.29 -24.62 36.09
CA GLU A 299 -50.76 -23.28 35.78
C GLU A 299 -49.96 -22.19 36.51
N GLY A 300 -49.83 -21.03 35.85
CA GLY A 300 -49.72 -19.70 36.47
C GLY A 300 -48.30 -19.31 36.90
N THR A 301 -47.76 -18.16 36.51
CA THR A 301 -48.37 -16.83 36.65
C THR A 301 -47.51 -15.78 35.95
N GLU A 302 -48.18 -14.71 35.54
CA GLU A 302 -47.68 -13.46 34.98
C GLU A 302 -46.45 -12.87 35.71
N SER A 303 -45.54 -12.26 34.94
CA SER A 303 -45.29 -10.83 35.08
C SER A 303 -44.37 -10.32 33.96
N HIS A 304 -44.95 -9.46 33.13
CA HIS A 304 -44.25 -8.48 32.31
C HIS A 304 -43.78 -7.33 33.22
N PRO A 305 -42.69 -6.63 32.88
CA PRO A 305 -42.68 -5.18 33.08
C PRO A 305 -42.44 -4.41 31.77
N GLU A 306 -43.40 -3.55 31.44
CA GLU A 306 -43.29 -2.43 30.48
C GLU A 306 -42.30 -1.37 30.98
N ILE A 307 -41.58 -0.69 30.07
CA ILE A 307 -41.15 0.73 30.11
C ILE A 307 -41.00 1.23 28.63
N PRO A 308 -41.34 2.50 28.30
CA PRO A 308 -42.20 2.91 27.17
C PRO A 308 -41.48 3.62 25.96
N PRO A 309 -42.24 4.17 24.98
CA PRO A 309 -41.79 4.41 23.59
C PRO A 309 -41.39 5.87 23.21
N GLU A 310 -41.03 5.99 21.92
CA GLU A 310 -40.91 7.19 21.04
C GLU A 310 -39.56 7.95 21.11
N GLU A 311 -38.98 8.53 20.05
CA GLU A 311 -39.50 9.10 18.79
C GLU A 311 -38.51 8.94 17.61
N ASP A 312 -39.04 9.23 16.42
CA ASP A 312 -38.55 9.25 15.04
C ASP A 312 -37.28 10.11 14.77
N GLU A 313 -36.52 9.78 13.71
CA GLU A 313 -36.50 10.55 12.44
C GLU A 313 -35.38 10.07 11.47
N GLU A 314 -35.83 9.78 10.25
CA GLU A 314 -35.30 10.08 8.90
C GLU A 314 -33.90 9.62 8.43
N ASP A 315 -33.95 8.71 7.44
CA ASP A 315 -33.31 8.75 6.11
C ASP A 315 -31.88 9.28 5.94
N ASP A 316 -31.00 8.41 5.44
CA ASP A 316 -30.23 8.75 4.23
C ASP A 316 -29.77 7.50 3.48
N VAL A 317 -30.17 7.45 2.21
CA VAL A 317 -29.77 6.46 1.20
C VAL A 317 -28.67 7.09 0.37
N GLU A 318 -27.50 6.46 0.28
CA GLU A 318 -26.70 6.53 -0.95
C GLU A 318 -26.04 5.17 -1.24
N GLU A 319 -26.34 4.70 -2.45
CA GLU A 319 -25.73 3.56 -3.13
C GLU A 319 -24.30 3.86 -3.58
N GLY A 320 -23.50 2.81 -3.74
CA GLY A 320 -22.21 2.90 -4.41
C GLY A 320 -21.47 1.57 -4.49
N ASP A 321 -21.77 0.83 -5.55
CA ASP A 321 -20.95 -0.14 -6.29
C ASP A 321 -20.92 -1.63 -5.90
N GLU A 322 -21.49 -2.36 -6.86
CA GLU A 322 -21.41 -3.75 -7.30
C GLU A 322 -20.01 -4.39 -7.20
N GLU A 323 -19.96 -5.67 -6.82
CA GLU A 323 -19.45 -6.75 -7.68
C GLU A 323 -19.81 -8.13 -7.10
N ASP A 324 -20.17 -9.02 -8.03
CA ASP A 324 -20.82 -10.32 -7.88
C ASP A 324 -20.00 -11.39 -7.12
N ASP A 325 -20.70 -12.36 -6.51
CA ASP A 325 -20.45 -13.78 -6.80
C ASP A 325 -21.60 -14.65 -6.27
N ASP A 326 -22.09 -15.50 -7.15
CA ASP A 326 -23.22 -16.43 -7.04
C ASP A 326 -23.12 -17.40 -5.85
N ASP A 327 -24.22 -17.61 -5.12
CA ASP A 327 -24.58 -18.97 -4.68
C ASP A 327 -26.10 -19.13 -4.54
N ASP A 328 -26.61 -20.08 -5.32
CA ASP A 328 -28.00 -20.50 -5.46
C ASP A 328 -28.46 -21.17 -4.15
N SER A 329 -29.09 -20.42 -3.25
CA SER A 329 -29.74 -21.01 -2.07
C SER A 329 -31.22 -21.28 -2.38
N ASP A 330 -31.47 -22.41 -3.04
CA ASP A 330 -32.79 -23.04 -3.11
C ASP A 330 -33.34 -23.26 -1.68
N ASP A 331 -34.30 -22.42 -1.29
CA ASP A 331 -35.12 -22.55 -0.09
C ASP A 331 -36.03 -23.78 -0.23
N TYR A 332 -35.53 -24.96 0.16
CA TYR A 332 -36.37 -26.11 0.46
C TYR A 332 -36.55 -26.22 1.98
N PRO A 333 -37.79 -26.14 2.50
CA PRO A 333 -38.04 -26.44 3.90
C PRO A 333 -37.68 -27.91 4.17
N PRO A 334 -36.93 -28.23 5.24
CA PRO A 334 -36.52 -29.59 5.50
C PRO A 334 -37.76 -30.46 5.78
N PRO A 335 -37.84 -31.69 5.23
CA PRO A 335 -38.92 -32.59 5.55
C PRO A 335 -38.90 -32.90 7.04
N SER A 336 -40.10 -32.95 7.64
CA SER A 336 -40.32 -33.07 9.08
C SER A 336 -39.50 -34.19 9.69
N LYS A 337 -38.64 -33.85 10.64
CA LYS A 337 -37.98 -34.80 11.55
C LYS A 337 -39.05 -35.64 12.25
N SER A 338 -39.15 -36.92 11.89
CA SER A 338 -39.66 -37.94 12.80
C SER A 338 -38.72 -38.00 14.01
N GLN A 339 -39.29 -37.77 15.19
CA GLN A 339 -38.57 -37.74 16.48
C GLN A 339 -38.09 -39.15 16.84
N VAL A 340 -36.92 -39.52 16.33
CA VAL A 340 -36.01 -40.37 17.09
C VAL A 340 -35.29 -39.43 18.05
N GLU A 341 -35.23 -39.74 19.34
CA GLU A 341 -34.45 -38.96 20.33
C GLU A 341 -33.13 -38.50 19.70
N ASP A 342 -32.92 -37.17 19.63
CA ASP A 342 -31.64 -36.58 19.22
C ASP A 342 -30.60 -36.95 20.31
N GLN A 343 -30.11 -38.19 20.27
CA GLN A 343 -29.01 -38.63 21.12
C GLN A 343 -27.78 -37.85 20.68
N GLU A 344 -27.37 -36.87 21.48
CA GLU A 344 -26.13 -36.14 21.27
C GLU A 344 -24.95 -37.13 21.20
N MET A 345 -24.02 -36.85 20.28
CA MET A 345 -22.82 -37.66 20.15
C MET A 345 -22.08 -37.69 21.50
N PRO A 346 -21.69 -38.87 22.01
CA PRO A 346 -21.03 -38.97 23.29
C PRO A 346 -19.72 -38.17 23.27
N PRO A 347 -19.25 -37.70 24.44
CA PRO A 347 -17.99 -36.97 24.51
C PRO A 347 -16.85 -37.80 23.94
N TYR A 348 -15.84 -37.10 23.43
CA TYR A 348 -14.59 -37.73 23.01
C TYR A 348 -13.93 -38.44 24.19
N ASP A 349 -13.27 -39.57 23.91
CA ASP A 349 -12.44 -40.23 24.92
C ASP A 349 -11.23 -39.35 25.30
N GLU A 350 -10.60 -39.65 26.44
CA GLU A 350 -9.47 -38.87 26.94
C GLU A 350 -8.31 -38.76 25.94
N THR A 351 -8.09 -39.78 25.09
CA THR A 351 -7.00 -39.77 24.10
C THR A 351 -7.33 -38.87 22.92
N THR A 352 -8.57 -38.92 22.43
CA THR A 352 -9.07 -38.03 21.38
C THR A 352 -9.12 -36.59 21.88
N GLN A 353 -9.57 -36.35 23.12
CA GLN A 353 -9.58 -35.01 23.70
C GLN A 353 -8.16 -34.45 23.84
N ALA A 354 -7.18 -35.25 24.26
CA ALA A 354 -5.79 -34.82 24.33
C ALA A 354 -5.21 -34.44 22.95
N LEU A 355 -5.63 -35.11 21.87
CA LEU A 355 -5.24 -34.74 20.50
C LEU A 355 -5.90 -33.43 20.06
N ILE A 356 -7.17 -33.20 20.43
CA ILE A 356 -7.89 -31.94 20.16
C ILE A 356 -7.19 -30.78 20.87
N ASP A 357 -6.90 -30.92 22.15
CA ASP A 357 -6.26 -29.89 22.96
C ASP A 357 -4.83 -29.59 22.42
N ALA A 358 -4.10 -30.62 21.98
CA ALA A 358 -2.78 -30.45 21.37
C ALA A 358 -2.84 -29.69 20.04
N ALA A 359 -3.81 -30.01 19.18
CA ALA A 359 -4.00 -29.31 17.91
C ALA A 359 -4.49 -27.87 18.10
N GLU A 360 -5.36 -27.62 19.09
CA GLU A 360 -5.79 -26.26 19.45
C GLU A 360 -4.64 -25.42 20.00
N ALA A 361 -3.78 -26.00 20.86
CA ALA A 361 -2.57 -25.34 21.32
C ALA A 361 -1.64 -24.97 20.16
N ALA A 362 -1.46 -25.87 19.18
CA ALA A 362 -0.64 -25.62 17.99
C ALA A 362 -1.24 -24.52 17.09
N ARG A 363 -2.57 -24.51 16.89
CA ARG A 363 -3.29 -23.43 16.17
C ARG A 363 -3.07 -22.08 16.83
N ASN A 364 -3.25 -21.99 18.15
CA ASN A 364 -3.10 -20.74 18.89
C ASN A 364 -1.67 -20.19 18.80
N GLN A 365 -0.66 -21.05 18.90
CA GLN A 365 0.74 -20.63 18.75
C GLN A 365 1.06 -20.15 17.33
N TYR A 366 0.54 -20.84 16.31
CA TYR A 366 0.67 -20.43 14.92
C TYR A 366 0.04 -19.05 14.66
N GLU A 367 -1.19 -18.84 15.14
CA GLU A 367 -1.92 -17.58 14.98
C GLU A 367 -1.21 -16.41 15.67
N GLU A 368 -0.65 -16.62 16.87
CA GLU A 368 0.13 -15.62 17.59
C GLU A 368 1.39 -15.23 16.80
N ALA A 369 2.09 -16.22 16.24
CA ALA A 369 3.27 -15.98 15.42
C ALA A 369 2.94 -15.26 14.10
N GLU A 370 1.85 -15.63 13.42
CA GLU A 370 1.37 -14.93 12.22
C GLU A 370 0.96 -13.48 12.51
N LYS A 371 0.32 -13.24 13.66
CA LYS A 371 -0.01 -11.89 14.11
C LYS A 371 1.26 -11.06 14.32
N SER A 372 2.26 -11.63 15.00
CA SER A 372 3.55 -10.95 15.19
C SER A 372 4.25 -10.64 13.87
N LEU A 373 4.19 -11.54 12.89
CA LEU A 373 4.74 -11.31 11.55
C LEU A 373 4.04 -10.13 10.85
N ARG A 374 2.71 -10.08 10.90
CA ARG A 374 1.91 -8.97 10.35
C ARG A 374 2.27 -7.63 10.99
N GLU A 375 2.40 -7.58 12.31
CA GLU A 375 2.80 -6.36 13.03
C GLU A 375 4.19 -5.85 12.59
N ILE A 376 5.13 -6.76 12.30
CA ILE A 376 6.45 -6.41 11.77
C ILE A 376 6.34 -5.88 10.34
N ASP A 377 5.56 -6.54 9.48
CA ASP A 377 5.35 -6.12 8.09
C ASP A 377 4.69 -4.73 8.02
N ASP A 378 3.69 -4.46 8.87
CA ASP A 378 3.04 -3.16 8.99
C ASP A 378 4.00 -2.08 9.48
N THR A 379 4.93 -2.43 10.38
CA THR A 379 5.96 -1.49 10.87
C THR A 379 7.02 -1.17 9.80
N MET A 380 7.20 -2.04 8.80
CA MET A 380 8.15 -1.85 7.69
C MET A 380 7.59 -1.02 6.52
N ARG A 381 6.26 -0.93 6.39
CA ARG A 381 5.55 -0.17 5.34
C ARG A 381 5.57 1.33 5.62
#